data_AF-A0A5B2V750-F1
#
_entry.id   AF-A0A5B2V750-F1
#
_cell.length_a   1.000
_cell.length_b   1.000
_cell.length_c   1.000
_cell.angle_alpha   90.00
_cell.angle_beta   90.00
_cell.angle_gamma   90.00
#
_symmetry.space_group_name_H-M   'P 1'
#
loop_
_entity.id
_entity.type
_entity.pdbx_description
1 polymer ?
#
loop_
_entity_poly.entity_id
_entity_poly.type
_entity_poly.pdbx_seq_one_letter_code
_entity_poly.pdbx_strand_id
1 'polypeptide(L)'
;MTVSHWIEQIGEAVTGGAPVELQAHRILDAAAQLTFVPATLRQAEALVQLQFATLKLVGVLDGDARLSHALTRVVTAWFTLEREWSACIPPEQHSPAN
;
A
#
# COMPACT_ATOMS: atom_id res chain seq x y z
N MET A 1 -17.34 -2.93 -4.15
CA MET A 1 -16.05 -2.54 -3.53
C MET A 1 -15.25 -1.81 -4.60
N THR A 2 -14.71 -0.63 -4.31
CA THR A 2 -13.98 0.22 -5.28
C THR A 2 -12.47 0.13 -5.07
N VAL A 3 -11.68 0.55 -6.07
CA VAL A 3 -10.20 0.62 -5.96
C VAL A 3 -9.77 1.49 -4.78
N SER A 4 -10.41 2.66 -4.62
CA SER A 4 -10.14 3.58 -3.51
C SER A 4 -10.31 2.93 -2.15
N HIS A 5 -11.32 2.06 -2.00
CA HIS A 5 -11.55 1.36 -0.75
C HIS A 5 -10.45 0.32 -0.44
N TRP A 6 -9.98 -0.42 -1.44
CA TRP A 6 -8.86 -1.36 -1.23
C TRP A 6 -7.56 -0.64 -0.89
N ILE A 7 -7.31 0.51 -1.52
CA ILE A 7 -6.16 1.37 -1.21
C ILE A 7 -6.27 1.86 0.25
N GLU A 8 -7.42 2.36 0.67
CA GLU A 8 -7.67 2.79 2.05
C GLU A 8 -7.41 1.67 3.07
N GLN A 9 -7.92 0.46 2.83
CA GLN A 9 -7.68 -0.70 3.70
C GLN A 9 -6.19 -1.04 3.85
N ILE A 10 -5.42 -0.94 2.77
CA ILE A 10 -3.97 -1.13 2.83
C ILE A 10 -3.34 -0.04 3.70
N GLY A 11 -3.72 1.22 3.50
CA GLY A 11 -3.21 2.34 4.29
C GLY A 11 -3.49 2.19 5.78
N GLU A 12 -4.71 1.80 6.15
CA GLU A 12 -5.07 1.50 7.55
C GLU A 12 -4.25 0.34 8.12
N ALA A 13 -4.01 -0.72 7.34
CA ALA A 13 -3.21 -1.86 7.80
C ALA A 13 -1.73 -1.47 8.01
N VAL A 14 -1.17 -0.63 7.14
CA VAL A 14 0.22 -0.14 7.22
C VAL A 14 0.43 0.82 8.40
N THR A 15 -0.55 1.69 8.68
CA THR A 15 -0.41 2.78 9.67
C THR A 15 -1.07 2.50 11.02
N GLY A 16 -1.90 1.45 11.10
CA GLY A 16 -2.61 1.08 12.31
C GLY A 16 -1.71 0.54 13.43
N GLY A 17 -2.30 0.27 14.60
CA GLY A 17 -1.62 -0.27 15.79
C GLY A 17 -1.83 -1.77 16.03
N ALA A 18 -2.17 -2.54 14.98
CA ALA A 18 -2.36 -3.99 15.11
C ALA A 18 -1.01 -4.73 15.22
N PRO A 19 -0.98 -5.97 15.74
CA PRO A 19 0.22 -6.79 15.70
C PRO A 19 0.77 -6.94 14.28
N VAL A 20 2.11 -6.94 14.15
CA VAL A 20 2.83 -6.90 12.87
C VAL A 20 2.38 -8.01 11.91
N GLU A 21 2.20 -9.24 12.42
CA GLU A 21 1.75 -10.38 11.62
C GLU A 21 0.35 -10.15 11.05
N LEU A 22 -0.58 -9.64 11.87
CA LEU A 22 -1.94 -9.34 11.45
C LEU A 22 -1.97 -8.21 10.40
N GLN A 23 -1.10 -7.20 10.55
CA GLN A 23 -0.95 -6.13 9.56
C GLN A 23 -0.44 -6.68 8.23
N ALA A 24 0.59 -7.52 8.27
CA ALA A 24 1.18 -8.11 7.06
C ALA A 24 0.13 -8.94 6.29
N HIS A 25 -0.66 -9.75 6.99
CA HIS A 25 -1.74 -10.51 6.36
C HIS A 25 -2.80 -9.61 5.73
N ARG A 26 -3.27 -8.57 6.45
CA ARG A 26 -4.26 -7.62 5.92
C ARG A 26 -3.76 -6.89 4.67
N ILE A 27 -2.50 -6.47 4.67
CA ILE A 27 -1.88 -5.82 3.50
C ILE A 27 -1.86 -6.78 2.31
N LEU A 28 -1.43 -8.04 2.51
CA LEU A 28 -1.36 -9.04 1.45
C LEU A 28 -2.75 -9.39 0.89
N ASP A 29 -3.74 -9.55 1.74
CA ASP A 29 -5.12 -9.85 1.33
C ASP A 29 -5.70 -8.71 0.49
N ALA A 30 -5.60 -7.46 0.94
CA ALA A 30 -6.08 -6.30 0.19
C ALA A 30 -5.28 -6.06 -1.10
N ALA A 31 -3.96 -6.26 -1.07
CA ALA A 31 -3.11 -6.16 -2.26
C ALA A 31 -3.43 -7.23 -3.31
N ALA A 32 -3.81 -8.45 -2.89
CA ALA A 32 -4.25 -9.49 -3.81
C ALA A 32 -5.53 -9.07 -4.54
N GLN A 33 -6.47 -8.40 -3.87
CA GLN A 33 -7.69 -7.87 -4.52
C GLN A 33 -7.35 -6.80 -5.58
N LEU A 34 -6.34 -5.96 -5.33
CA LEU A 34 -5.89 -4.95 -6.29
C LEU A 34 -5.23 -5.55 -7.55
N THR A 35 -4.64 -6.75 -7.49
CA THR A 35 -4.01 -7.37 -8.69
C THR A 35 -4.99 -7.69 -9.81
N PHE A 36 -6.30 -7.75 -9.52
CA PHE A 36 -7.35 -7.96 -10.51
C PHE A 36 -7.90 -6.67 -11.12
N VAL A 37 -7.45 -5.51 -10.64
CA VAL A 37 -7.88 -4.20 -11.14
C VAL A 37 -6.99 -3.80 -12.32
N PRO A 38 -7.55 -3.30 -13.44
CA PRO A 38 -6.76 -2.70 -14.51
C PRO A 38 -5.87 -1.58 -13.98
N ALA A 39 -4.56 -1.69 -14.18
CA ALA A 39 -3.57 -0.76 -13.67
C ALA A 39 -2.57 -0.41 -14.76
N THR A 40 -1.98 0.78 -14.66
CA THR A 40 -0.79 1.13 -15.46
C THR A 40 0.42 0.31 -14.99
N LEU A 41 1.48 0.24 -15.81
CA LEU A 41 2.72 -0.46 -15.44
C LEU A 41 3.30 0.05 -14.11
N ARG A 42 3.37 1.38 -13.93
CA ARG A 42 3.91 2.00 -12.71
C ARG A 42 3.10 1.67 -11.46
N GLN A 43 1.78 1.62 -11.61
CA GLN A 43 0.88 1.18 -10.54
C GLN A 43 1.14 -0.29 -10.19
N ALA A 44 1.16 -1.18 -11.18
CA ALA A 44 1.46 -2.59 -10.96
C ALA A 44 2.83 -2.80 -10.27
N GLU A 45 3.87 -2.07 -10.70
CA GLU A 45 5.20 -2.09 -10.08
C GLU A 45 5.17 -1.66 -8.61
N ALA A 46 4.47 -0.55 -8.29
CA ALA A 46 4.34 -0.07 -6.91
C ALA A 46 3.61 -1.08 -6.01
N LEU A 47 2.59 -1.77 -6.54
CA LEU A 47 1.88 -2.84 -5.83
C LEU A 47 2.78 -4.04 -5.55
N VAL A 48 3.57 -4.46 -6.54
CA VAL A 48 4.53 -5.56 -6.37
C VAL A 48 5.59 -5.19 -5.32
N GLN A 49 6.08 -3.95 -5.30
CA GLN A 49 7.04 -3.50 -4.28
C GLN A 49 6.44 -3.57 -2.87
N LEU A 50 5.18 -3.17 -2.70
CA LEU A 50 4.49 -3.27 -1.42
C LEU A 50 4.32 -4.73 -0.98
N GLN A 51 3.85 -5.60 -1.87
CA GLN A 51 3.70 -7.03 -1.57
C GLN A 51 5.04 -7.66 -1.17
N PHE A 52 6.11 -7.36 -1.88
CA PHE A 52 7.45 -7.89 -1.56
C PHE A 52 8.01 -7.34 -0.25
N ALA A 53 7.82 -6.05 0.05
CA ALA A 53 8.20 -5.47 1.34
C ALA A 53 7.43 -6.14 2.49
N THR A 54 6.14 -6.40 2.27
CA THR A 54 5.24 -7.02 3.25
C THR A 54 5.58 -8.49 3.48
N LEU A 55 5.89 -9.26 2.45
CA LEU A 55 6.35 -10.65 2.59
C LEU A 55 7.64 -10.77 3.40
N LYS A 56 8.51 -9.76 3.35
CA LYS A 56 9.72 -9.71 4.19
C LYS A 56 9.43 -9.33 5.64
N LEU A 57 8.29 -8.73 5.91
CA LEU A 57 7.80 -8.45 7.26
C LEU A 57 7.20 -9.73 7.89
N VAL A 58 6.57 -10.59 7.08
CA VAL A 58 6.07 -11.89 7.51
C VAL A 58 7.24 -12.73 8.06
N GLY A 59 7.12 -13.15 9.32
CA GLY A 59 8.15 -13.94 10.01
C GLY A 59 9.24 -13.12 10.72
N VAL A 60 9.16 -11.78 10.71
CA VAL A 60 9.97 -10.95 11.61
C VAL A 60 9.28 -10.89 12.97
N LEU A 61 9.98 -11.32 14.02
CA LEU A 61 9.46 -11.32 15.38
C LEU A 61 9.55 -9.93 16.01
N ASP A 62 8.61 -9.63 16.92
CA ASP A 62 8.67 -8.42 17.74
C ASP A 62 9.98 -8.37 18.54
N GLY A 63 10.63 -7.20 18.51
CA GLY A 63 11.93 -6.97 19.12
C GLY A 63 13.15 -7.34 18.27
N ASP A 64 12.98 -7.92 17.07
CA ASP A 64 14.09 -8.09 16.13
C ASP A 64 14.57 -6.72 15.63
N ALA A 65 15.88 -6.47 15.67
CA ALA A 65 16.47 -5.24 15.15
C ALA A 65 16.11 -4.97 13.67
N ARG A 66 15.81 -6.02 12.90
CA ARG A 66 15.37 -5.94 11.50
C ARG A 66 13.92 -5.47 11.35
N LEU A 67 13.11 -5.51 12.40
CA LEU A 67 11.69 -5.14 12.35
C LEU A 67 11.50 -3.69 11.93
N SER A 68 12.22 -2.76 12.58
CA SER A 68 12.15 -1.34 12.24
C SER A 68 12.50 -1.08 10.76
N HIS A 69 13.51 -1.78 10.24
CA HIS A 69 13.89 -1.69 8.84
C HIS A 69 12.82 -2.28 7.89
N ALA A 70 12.24 -3.43 8.24
CA ALA A 70 11.17 -4.06 7.45
C ALA A 70 9.91 -3.18 7.40
N LEU A 71 9.49 -2.63 8.55
CA LEU A 71 8.38 -1.69 8.64
C LEU A 71 8.64 -0.42 7.81
N THR A 72 9.84 0.15 7.89
CA THR A 72 10.22 1.31 7.07
C THR A 72 10.07 1.03 5.58
N ARG A 73 10.45 -0.18 5.13
CA ARG A 73 10.30 -0.58 3.72
C ARG A 73 8.84 -0.76 3.30
N VAL A 74 8.00 -1.31 4.17
CA VAL A 74 6.55 -1.42 3.92
C VAL A 74 5.92 -0.03 3.80
N VAL A 75 6.21 0.86 4.75
CA VAL A 75 5.71 2.25 4.76
C VAL A 75 6.14 3.00 3.50
N THR A 76 7.41 2.87 3.10
CA THR A 76 7.93 3.53 1.88
C THR A 76 7.25 3.00 0.60
N ALA A 77 7.06 1.67 0.51
CA ALA A 77 6.38 1.06 -0.62
C ALA A 77 4.90 1.47 -0.69
N TRP A 78 4.25 1.59 0.47
CA TRP A 78 2.88 2.10 0.57
C TRP A 78 2.76 3.53 0.03
N PHE A 79 3.61 4.47 0.47
CA PHE A 79 3.55 5.85 -0.05
C PHE A 79 3.80 5.92 -1.56
N THR A 80 4.62 5.00 -2.09
CA THR A 80 4.82 4.88 -3.54
C THR A 80 3.52 4.44 -4.22
N LEU A 81 2.85 3.39 -3.71
CA LEU A 81 1.54 2.94 -4.20
C LEU A 81 0.52 4.08 -4.18
N GLU A 82 0.34 4.72 -3.03
CA GLU A 82 -0.64 5.80 -2.84
C GLU A 82 -0.42 6.92 -3.85
N ARG A 83 0.83 7.33 -4.08
CA ARG A 83 1.17 8.37 -5.06
C ARG A 83 0.80 7.97 -6.49
N GLU A 84 1.15 6.75 -6.91
CA GLU A 84 0.90 6.29 -8.30
C GLU A 84 -0.60 6.07 -8.57
N TRP A 85 -1.42 5.78 -7.55
CA TRP A 85 -2.89 5.70 -7.70
C TRP A 85 -3.58 7.06 -7.56
N SER A 86 -3.14 7.92 -6.65
CA SER A 86 -3.75 9.24 -6.43
C SER A 86 -3.48 10.21 -7.57
N ALA A 87 -2.36 10.07 -8.29
CA ALA A 87 -2.04 10.86 -9.48
C ALA A 87 -3.02 10.64 -10.65
N CYS A 88 -3.91 9.65 -10.58
CA CYS A 88 -4.96 9.40 -11.57
C CYS A 88 -6.30 10.09 -11.27
N ILE A 89 -6.42 10.82 -10.16
CA ILE A 89 -7.57 11.69 -9.93
C ILE A 89 -7.34 12.94 -10.77
N PRO A 90 -8.11 13.19 -11.85
CA PRO A 90 -7.95 14.41 -12.61
C PRO A 90 -8.12 15.59 -11.65
N PRO A 91 -7.23 16.61 -11.69
CA PRO A 91 -7.53 17.84 -11.00
C PRO A 91 -8.87 18.31 -11.55
N GLU A 92 -9.88 18.39 -10.69
CA GLU A 92 -11.14 19.03 -11.06
C GLU A 92 -10.77 20.33 -11.74
N GLN A 93 -11.16 20.44 -13.01
CA GLN A 93 -10.83 21.57 -13.86
C GLN A 93 -11.28 22.82 -13.09
N HIS A 94 -10.31 23.53 -12.51
CA HIS A 94 -10.53 24.90 -12.08
C HIS A 94 -10.92 25.64 -13.34
N SER A 95 -12.24 25.80 -13.52
CA SER A 95 -12.80 26.69 -14.50
C SER A 95 -12.13 28.04 -14.31
N PRO A 96 -11.54 28.65 -15.35
CA PRO A 96 -11.18 30.05 -15.26
C PRO A 96 -12.49 30.84 -15.19
N ALA A 97 -12.86 31.28 -13.98
CA ALA A 97 -13.92 32.25 -13.81
C ALA A 97 -13.32 33.65 -14.00
N ASN A 98 -13.54 34.18 -15.20
CA ASN A 98 -13.44 35.57 -15.66
C ASN A 98 -12.05 36.22 -15.80
#